data_AF-A0A4Q7KC56-F1
#
_entry.id   AF-A0A4Q7KC56-F1
#
_cell.length_a   1.000
_cell.length_b   1.000
_cell.length_c   1.000
_cell.angle_alpha   90.00
_cell.angle_beta   90.00
_cell.angle_gamma   90.00
#
_symmetry.space_group_name_H-M   'P 1'
#
loop_
_entity.id
_entity.type
_entity.pdbx_description
1 polymer ?
#
loop_
_entity_poly.entity_id
_entity_poly.type
_entity_poly.pdbx_seq_one_letter_code
_entity_poly.pdbx_strand_id
1 'polypeptide(L)'
;MSMCEWERDELLDELRRRRWTFHYFGRRNDDLDAIAAVRRRGDWVTVIVLRAEDRAFAYLTFAPPEVDPLAADHIAWHYIGSAVWTLRAALCLSADLQPSTVYSRPPDLTLTELDRRPLSIRPPLVEPSSAGEELKRTEAGSTTVRPRSWGEGRRVMGGAEGQEQPERNS
;
A
#
# COMPACT_ATOMS: atom_id res chain seq x y z
N MET A 1 11.31 -25.71 4.10
CA MET A 1 10.59 -24.53 4.60
C MET A 1 10.75 -24.48 6.11
N SER A 2 11.51 -23.50 6.59
CA SER A 2 11.65 -23.26 8.02
C SER A 2 10.37 -22.59 8.55
N MET A 3 9.99 -22.83 9.81
CA MET A 3 8.79 -22.23 10.42
C MET A 3 8.78 -20.68 10.33
N CYS A 4 9.96 -20.06 10.38
CA CYS A 4 10.11 -18.60 10.25
C CYS A 4 9.78 -18.06 8.85
N GLU A 5 9.94 -18.89 7.81
CA GLU A 5 9.68 -18.50 6.42
C GLU A 5 8.17 -18.40 6.16
N TRP A 6 7.41 -19.41 6.60
CA TRP A 6 5.94 -19.39 6.55
C TRP A 6 5.35 -18.22 7.33
N GLU A 7 5.83 -18.02 8.55
CA GLU A 7 5.33 -16.94 9.40
C GLU A 7 5.58 -15.56 8.77
N ARG A 8 6.78 -15.36 8.21
CA ARG A 8 7.10 -14.12 7.48
C ARG A 8 6.11 -13.91 6.33
N ASP A 9 5.82 -14.95 5.56
CA ASP A 9 4.93 -14.86 4.41
C ASP A 9 3.48 -14.54 4.84
N GLU A 10 2.99 -15.15 5.93
CA GLU A 10 1.68 -14.80 6.53
C GLU A 10 1.62 -13.33 6.99
N LEU A 11 2.69 -12.84 7.61
CA LEU A 11 2.78 -11.44 8.05
C LEU A 11 2.83 -10.49 6.85
N LEU A 12 3.54 -10.84 5.78
CA LEU A 12 3.53 -10.08 4.52
C LEU A 12 2.14 -10.07 3.88
N ASP A 13 1.43 -11.20 3.92
CA ASP A 13 0.03 -11.28 3.46
C ASP A 13 -0.92 -10.44 4.32
N GLU A 14 -0.70 -10.37 5.63
CA GLU A 14 -1.43 -9.45 6.50
C GLU A 14 -1.17 -7.98 6.12
N LEU A 15 0.07 -7.60 5.80
CA LEU A 15 0.36 -6.25 5.29
C LEU A 15 -0.39 -5.98 3.98
N ARG A 16 -0.43 -6.94 3.06
CA ARG A 16 -1.21 -6.82 1.81
C ARG A 16 -2.70 -6.66 2.08
N ARG A 17 -3.26 -7.47 2.99
CA ARG A 17 -4.67 -7.38 3.42
C ARG A 17 -4.99 -6.02 4.05
N ARG A 18 -4.05 -5.44 4.81
CA ARG A 18 -4.16 -4.10 5.41
C ARG A 18 -3.82 -2.95 4.45
N ARG A 19 -3.66 -3.23 3.15
CA ARG A 19 -3.43 -2.24 2.08
C ARG A 19 -2.17 -1.40 2.28
N TRP A 20 -1.10 -2.00 2.79
CA TRP A 20 0.21 -1.35 2.82
C TRP A 20 0.73 -1.14 1.40
N THR A 21 1.45 -0.03 1.20
CA THR A 21 2.13 0.29 -0.06
C THR A 21 3.56 -0.23 0.00
N PHE A 22 3.95 -1.05 -0.97
CA PHE A 22 5.29 -1.64 -1.04
C PHE A 22 6.18 -0.88 -2.02
N HIS A 23 7.42 -0.63 -1.61
CA HIS A 23 8.50 -0.07 -2.41
C HIS A 23 9.65 -1.08 -2.42
N TYR A 24 10.14 -1.41 -3.62
CA TYR A 24 11.21 -2.38 -3.81
C TYR A 24 12.49 -1.65 -4.20
N PHE A 25 13.57 -1.94 -3.50
CA PHE A 25 14.90 -1.36 -3.72
C PHE A 25 15.86 -2.48 -4.08
N GLY A 26 16.56 -2.33 -5.19
CA GLY A 26 17.42 -3.38 -5.70
C GLY A 26 18.10 -3.01 -7.01
N ARG A 27 18.97 -3.90 -7.47
CA ARG A 27 19.53 -3.85 -8.82
C ARG A 27 18.63 -4.59 -9.79
N ARG A 28 18.74 -4.25 -11.08
CA ARG A 28 17.88 -4.79 -12.15
C ARG A 28 18.04 -6.31 -12.39
N ASN A 29 19.07 -6.94 -11.83
CA ASN A 29 19.37 -8.37 -11.98
C ASN A 29 19.20 -9.12 -10.65
N ASP A 30 17.96 -9.37 -10.26
CA ASP A 30 17.51 -10.26 -9.18
C ASP A 30 17.98 -9.96 -7.73
N ASP A 31 18.91 -9.03 -7.53
CA ASP A 31 19.34 -8.61 -6.20
C ASP A 31 18.39 -7.54 -5.63
N LEU A 32 17.34 -7.99 -4.93
CA LEU A 32 16.51 -7.14 -4.10
C LEU A 32 17.24 -6.84 -2.79
N ASP A 33 17.71 -5.61 -2.64
CA ASP A 33 18.46 -5.17 -1.45
C ASP A 33 17.54 -4.89 -0.26
N ALA A 34 16.34 -4.33 -0.53
CA ALA A 34 15.38 -4.02 0.51
C ALA A 34 13.93 -3.91 -0.01
N ILE A 35 13.00 -4.18 0.89
CA ILE A 35 11.57 -3.89 0.72
C ILE A 35 11.19 -2.88 1.78
N ALA A 36 10.61 -1.75 1.39
CA ALA A 36 9.90 -0.88 2.32
C ALA A 36 8.38 -1.09 2.17
N ALA A 37 7.68 -1.15 3.29
CA ALA A 37 6.22 -1.11 3.33
C ALA A 37 5.78 0.13 4.11
N VAL A 38 4.85 0.88 3.54
CA VAL A 38 4.37 2.14 4.07
C VAL A 38 2.86 2.05 4.30
N ARG A 39 2.40 2.54 5.45
CA ARG A 39 0.98 2.72 5.73
C ARG A 39 0.73 4.10 6.33
N ARG A 40 -0.07 4.89 5.62
CA ARG A 40 -0.52 6.21 6.06
C ARG A 40 -1.82 6.10 6.87
N ARG A 41 -1.94 6.90 7.93
CA ARG A 41 -3.13 7.08 8.78
C ARG A 41 -3.21 8.56 9.16
N GLY A 42 -3.93 9.35 8.35
CA GLY A 42 -3.81 10.81 8.40
C GLY A 42 -2.37 11.23 8.09
N ASP A 43 -1.81 12.12 8.90
CA ASP A 43 -0.43 12.59 8.75
C ASP A 43 0.61 11.67 9.41
N TRP A 44 0.17 10.64 10.14
CA TRP A 44 1.07 9.65 10.72
C TRP A 44 1.30 8.48 9.77
N VAL A 45 2.57 8.11 9.62
CA VAL A 45 2.99 7.09 8.67
C VAL A 45 3.86 6.06 9.36
N THR A 46 3.43 4.81 9.28
CA THR A 46 4.25 3.66 9.68
C THR A 46 5.05 3.18 8.49
N VAL A 47 6.35 3.01 8.68
CA VAL A 47 7.28 2.49 7.70
C VAL A 47 7.89 1.21 8.27
N ILE A 48 7.98 0.18 7.43
CA ILE A 48 8.72 -1.06 7.68
C ILE A 48 9.77 -1.16 6.59
N VAL A 49 10.98 -1.60 6.92
CA VAL A 49 12.07 -1.86 5.99
C VAL A 49 12.64 -3.23 6.28
N LEU A 50 12.68 -4.08 5.26
CA LEU A 50 13.21 -5.43 5.29
C LEU A 50 14.43 -5.50 4.36
N ARG A 51 15.62 -5.81 4.88
CA ARG A 51 16.85 -5.98 4.07
C ARG A 51 17.25 -7.45 3.91
N ALA A 52 17.10 -8.20 5.00
CA ALA A 52 17.37 -9.63 5.08
C ALA A 52 16.50 -10.22 6.20
N GLU A 53 16.55 -11.55 6.40
CA GLU A 53 15.76 -12.21 7.45
C GLU A 53 16.08 -11.71 8.86
N ASP A 54 17.33 -11.34 9.11
CA ASP A 54 17.86 -10.89 10.40
C ASP A 54 17.99 -9.37 10.52
N ARG A 55 17.77 -8.64 9.43
CA ARG A 55 17.96 -7.18 9.38
C ARG A 55 16.71 -6.48 8.85
N ALA A 56 15.89 -6.05 9.80
CA ALA A 56 14.70 -5.26 9.55
C ALA A 56 14.53 -4.17 10.61
N PHE A 57 13.78 -3.14 10.23
CA PHE A 57 13.34 -2.12 11.18
C PHE A 57 12.00 -1.54 10.79
N ALA A 58 11.34 -0.91 11.75
CA ALA A 58 10.12 -0.16 11.54
C ALA A 58 10.17 1.13 12.32
N TYR A 59 9.47 2.16 11.84
CA TYR A 59 9.31 3.40 12.57
C TYR A 59 7.97 4.07 12.26
N LEU A 60 7.56 4.95 13.16
CA LEU A 60 6.41 5.82 13.02
C LEU A 60 6.90 7.26 12.89
N THR A 61 6.47 7.94 11.84
CA THR A 61 6.84 9.34 11.57
C THR A 61 5.60 10.18 11.29
N PHE A 62 5.71 11.48 11.54
CA PHE A 62 4.80 12.46 10.98
C PHE A 62 5.27 12.80 9.56
N ALA A 63 4.42 12.58 8.55
CA ALA A 63 4.69 12.91 7.16
C ALA A 63 3.35 13.22 6.46
N PRO A 64 3.01 14.51 6.26
CA PRO A 64 1.85 14.90 5.46
C PRO A 64 1.97 14.37 4.01
N PRO A 65 0.90 14.42 3.19
CA PRO A 65 0.86 13.77 1.87
C PRO A 65 2.02 14.11 0.94
N GLU A 66 2.56 15.33 1.03
CA GLU A 66 3.65 15.85 0.19
C GLU A 66 5.04 15.45 0.68
N VAL A 67 5.16 14.93 1.89
CA VAL A 67 6.43 14.54 2.51
C VAL A 67 6.67 13.05 2.30
N ASP A 68 7.87 12.71 1.83
CA ASP A 68 8.32 11.32 1.72
C ASP A 68 8.58 10.75 3.12
N PRO A 69 7.79 9.75 3.59
CA PRO A 69 7.98 9.14 4.89
C PRO A 69 9.26 8.32 4.99
N LEU A 70 9.87 7.93 3.87
CA LEU A 70 11.14 7.18 3.84
C LEU A 70 12.34 8.09 4.14
N ALA A 71 12.20 9.39 3.89
CA ALA A 71 13.21 10.40 4.15
C ALA A 71 13.04 11.12 5.51
N ALA A 72 12.22 10.59 6.42
CA ALA A 72 11.91 11.26 7.68
C ALA A 72 13.11 11.40 8.63
N ASP A 73 13.33 12.62 9.13
CA ASP A 73 14.39 12.92 10.10
C ASP A 73 13.95 12.77 11.56
N HIS A 74 12.64 12.80 11.78
CA HIS A 74 12.03 12.77 13.11
C HIS A 74 11.02 11.64 13.19
N ILE A 75 11.06 10.87 14.27
CA ILE A 75 10.20 9.71 14.48
C ILE A 75 9.62 9.75 15.88
N ALA A 76 8.52 9.04 16.08
CA ALA A 76 7.86 8.94 17.37
C ALA A 76 7.94 7.53 17.98
N TRP A 77 8.34 6.55 17.18
CA TRP A 77 8.55 5.17 17.60
C TRP A 77 9.47 4.48 16.59
N HIS A 78 10.30 3.54 17.06
CA HIS A 78 11.01 2.61 16.18
C HIS A 78 11.18 1.24 16.81
N TYR A 79 11.48 0.27 15.97
CA TYR A 79 11.87 -1.09 16.31
C TYR A 79 12.95 -1.57 15.34
N ILE A 80 13.97 -2.27 15.83
CA ILE A 80 15.04 -2.88 15.03
C ILE A 80 15.16 -4.35 15.46
N GLY A 81 15.19 -5.27 14.50
CA GLY A 81 15.35 -6.69 14.79
C GLY A 81 15.22 -7.56 13.54
N SER A 82 14.84 -8.84 13.73
CA SER A 82 14.56 -9.73 12.61
C SER A 82 13.30 -9.31 11.85
N ALA A 83 13.15 -9.79 10.61
CA ALA A 83 11.99 -9.50 9.77
C ALA A 83 10.67 -9.85 10.47
N VAL A 84 10.56 -11.07 11.02
CA VAL A 84 9.35 -11.54 11.71
C VAL A 84 8.97 -10.64 12.89
N TRP A 85 9.93 -10.32 13.77
CA TRP A 85 9.64 -9.50 14.94
C TRP A 85 9.32 -8.05 14.59
N THR A 86 10.01 -7.51 13.59
CA THR A 86 9.73 -6.16 13.08
C THR A 86 8.32 -6.08 12.48
N LEU A 87 7.93 -7.06 11.67
CA LEU A 87 6.59 -7.15 11.10
C LEU A 87 5.52 -7.23 12.19
N ARG A 88 5.72 -8.11 13.20
CA ARG A 88 4.83 -8.21 14.36
C ARG A 88 4.70 -6.87 15.10
N ALA A 89 5.83 -6.25 15.44
CA ALA A 89 5.85 -4.98 16.16
C ALA A 89 5.06 -3.89 15.44
N ALA A 90 5.27 -3.74 14.12
CA ALA A 90 4.57 -2.76 13.31
C ALA A 90 3.07 -3.08 13.13
N LEU A 91 2.71 -4.37 13.00
CA LEU A 91 1.30 -4.80 12.90
C LEU A 91 0.52 -4.63 14.20
N CYS A 92 1.21 -4.61 15.34
CA CYS A 92 0.64 -4.34 16.67
C CYS A 92 0.44 -2.85 16.95
N LEU A 93 0.93 -1.93 16.11
CA LEU A 93 0.67 -0.50 16.29
C LEU A 93 -0.82 -0.19 16.11
N SER A 94 -1.45 0.24 17.20
CA SER A 94 -2.85 0.65 17.22
C SER A 94 -3.14 1.71 16.15
N ALA A 95 -4.33 1.66 15.57
CA ALA A 95 -4.81 2.70 14.67
C ALA A 95 -4.95 4.06 15.37
N ASP A 96 -5.22 4.03 16.67
CA ASP A 96 -5.49 5.22 17.48
C ASP A 96 -4.24 5.71 18.22
N LEU A 97 -3.06 5.19 17.90
CA LEU A 97 -1.82 5.63 18.51
C LEU A 97 -1.57 7.10 18.13
N GLN A 98 -1.63 7.98 19.13
CA GLN A 98 -1.21 9.37 19.04
C GLN A 98 0.09 9.53 19.82
N PRO A 99 1.25 9.59 19.13
CA PRO A 99 2.52 9.68 19.81
C PRO A 99 2.67 11.03 20.51
N SER A 100 3.04 10.99 21.80
CA SER A 100 3.23 12.19 22.62
C SER A 100 4.65 12.75 22.57
N THR A 101 5.60 12.05 21.94
CA THR A 101 7.01 12.45 21.88
C THR A 101 7.60 12.11 20.53
N VAL A 102 8.36 13.06 19.97
CA VAL A 102 9.09 12.93 18.71
C VAL A 102 10.57 13.16 19.00
N TYR A 103 11.43 12.37 18.37
CA TYR A 103 12.88 12.44 18.51
C TYR A 103 13.56 12.23 17.16
N SER A 104 14.82 12.63 17.06
CA SER A 104 15.61 12.45 15.85
C SER A 104 15.77 10.96 15.53
N ARG A 105 15.66 10.63 14.25
CA ARG A 105 15.84 9.27 13.75
C ARG A 105 17.23 8.74 14.13
N PRO A 106 17.32 7.59 14.82
CA PRO A 106 18.60 6.92 15.07
C PRO A 106 19.36 6.61 13.76
N PRO A 107 20.70 6.68 13.77
CA PRO A 107 21.51 6.40 12.57
C PRO A 107 21.36 4.97 12.05
N ASP A 108 20.96 4.02 12.90
CA ASP A 108 20.74 2.63 12.50
C ASP A 108 19.51 2.46 11.57
N LEU A 109 18.62 3.47 11.54
CA LEU A 109 17.46 3.54 10.65
C LEU A 109 17.75 4.28 9.34
N THR A 110 19.03 4.57 9.05
CA THR A 110 19.41 5.17 7.78
C THR A 110 19.18 4.19 6.65
N LEU A 111 18.47 4.66 5.63
CA LEU A 111 18.13 3.92 4.42
C LEU A 111 19.11 4.26 3.29
N THR A 112 20.30 3.67 3.30
CA THR A 112 21.28 3.86 2.21
C THR A 112 20.78 3.27 0.88
N GLU A 113 19.80 2.38 0.93
CA GLU A 113 19.17 1.77 -0.25
C GLU A 113 18.19 2.72 -0.94
N LEU A 114 17.71 3.79 -0.28
CA LEU A 114 16.87 4.81 -0.94
C LEU A 114 17.62 5.60 -2.00
N ASP A 115 18.96 5.69 -1.90
CA ASP A 115 19.80 6.25 -2.95
C ASP A 115 19.75 5.40 -4.23
N ARG A 116 19.18 4.18 -4.15
CA ARG A 116 18.99 3.28 -5.29
C ARG A 116 17.59 3.47 -5.87
N ARG A 117 17.53 3.42 -7.21
CA ARG A 117 16.32 3.68 -7.98
C ARG A 117 15.18 2.73 -7.55
N PRO A 118 14.01 3.23 -7.13
CA PRO A 118 12.89 2.38 -6.76
C PRO A 118 12.43 1.56 -7.98
N LEU A 119 12.31 0.25 -7.80
CA LEU A 119 11.77 -0.66 -8.80
C LEU A 119 10.25 -0.71 -8.65
N SER A 120 9.53 -0.04 -9.55
CA SER A 120 8.11 -0.31 -9.72
C SER A 120 7.93 -1.58 -10.53
N ILE A 121 7.65 -2.70 -9.86
CA ILE A 121 7.22 -3.92 -10.53
C ILE A 121 5.75 -3.74 -10.92
N ARG A 122 5.47 -3.51 -12.20
CA ARG A 122 4.12 -3.73 -12.73
C ARG A 122 3.90 -5.24 -12.80
N PRO A 123 2.76 -5.77 -12.32
CA PRO A 123 2.39 -7.15 -12.62
C PRO A 123 2.45 -7.36 -14.14
N PRO A 124 2.99 -8.49 -14.63
CA PRO A 124 2.89 -8.80 -16.05
C PRO A 124 1.41 -8.79 -16.41
N LEU A 125 1.07 -8.10 -17.51
CA LEU A 125 -0.25 -8.21 -18.11
C LEU A 125 -0.42 -9.70 -18.44
N VAL A 126 -1.31 -10.38 -17.72
CA VAL A 126 -1.76 -11.71 -18.13
C VAL A 126 -2.53 -11.47 -19.42
N GLU A 127 -1.86 -11.59 -20.56
CA GLU A 127 -2.57 -11.63 -21.83
C GLU A 127 -3.49 -12.85 -21.78
N PRO A 128 -4.81 -12.69 -22.01
CA PRO A 128 -5.67 -13.84 -22.14
C PRO A 128 -5.13 -14.66 -23.31
N SER A 129 -4.54 -15.81 -22.97
CA SER A 129 -4.10 -16.82 -23.93
C SER A 129 -5.21 -17.04 -24.93
N SER A 130 -5.00 -16.58 -26.17
CA SER A 130 -5.80 -16.87 -27.35
C SER A 130 -5.63 -18.36 -27.70
N ALA A 131 -6.14 -19.21 -26.81
CA ALA A 131 -6.33 -20.63 -27.04
C ALA A 131 -7.84 -20.84 -27.23
N GLY A 132 -8.31 -20.59 -28.44
CA GLY A 132 -9.68 -20.91 -28.80
C GLY A 132 -10.24 -20.05 -29.93
N GLU A 133 -9.71 -20.21 -31.13
CA GLU A 133 -10.51 -20.30 -32.36
C GLU A 133 -9.58 -20.49 -33.55
N GLU A 134 -9.71 -21.59 -34.28
CA GLU A 134 -10.35 -21.53 -35.59
C GLU A 134 -10.14 -22.88 -36.33
N LEU A 135 -11.16 -23.74 -36.32
CA LEU A 135 -11.33 -24.70 -37.41
C LEU A 135 -12.82 -24.89 -37.74
N LYS A 136 -13.19 -24.31 -38.88
CA LYS A 136 -14.26 -24.68 -39.82
C LYS A 136 -15.72 -24.36 -39.47
N ARG A 137 -16.16 -23.22 -40.03
CA ARG A 137 -17.09 -23.10 -41.18
C ARG A 137 -18.23 -24.13 -41.24
N THR A 138 -19.49 -23.67 -41.06
CA THR A 138 -20.52 -23.64 -42.12
C THR A 138 -21.80 -22.88 -41.68
N GLU A 139 -22.09 -21.84 -42.46
CA GLU A 139 -23.39 -21.46 -43.04
C GLU A 139 -24.63 -21.06 -42.21
N ALA A 140 -25.12 -19.88 -42.63
CA ALA A 140 -26.50 -19.51 -42.94
C ALA A 140 -27.48 -19.25 -41.78
N GLY A 141 -27.90 -17.98 -41.67
CA GLY A 141 -29.04 -17.62 -40.84
C GLY A 141 -29.24 -16.12 -40.67
N SER A 142 -29.64 -15.45 -41.75
CA SER A 142 -30.14 -14.07 -41.76
C SER A 142 -31.24 -13.85 -40.71
N THR A 143 -31.16 -12.79 -39.90
CA THR A 143 -32.32 -12.00 -39.43
C THR A 143 -31.86 -10.66 -38.84
N THR A 144 -32.17 -9.60 -39.57
CA THR A 144 -32.31 -8.20 -39.15
C THR A 144 -33.30 -8.06 -37.99
N VAL A 145 -33.02 -7.24 -36.94
CA VAL A 145 -33.95 -6.23 -36.35
C VAL A 145 -33.21 -5.31 -35.36
N ARG A 146 -33.10 -4.04 -35.79
CA ARG A 146 -33.15 -2.71 -35.11
C ARG A 146 -32.55 -2.42 -33.71
N PRO A 147 -31.97 -1.21 -33.54
CA PRO A 147 -31.49 -0.69 -32.26
C PRO A 147 -32.62 -0.17 -31.36
N ARG A 148 -32.54 -0.45 -30.05
CA ARG A 148 -33.32 0.27 -29.03
C ARG A 148 -32.52 1.45 -28.50
N SER A 149 -33.07 2.63 -28.73
CA SER A 149 -32.75 3.91 -28.10
C SER A 149 -32.81 3.81 -26.58
N TRP A 150 -31.75 4.25 -25.89
CA TRP A 150 -31.82 4.56 -24.47
C TRP A 150 -32.43 5.95 -24.30
N GLY A 151 -33.56 5.98 -23.60
CA GLY A 151 -34.28 7.20 -23.26
C GLY A 151 -33.54 7.97 -22.17
N GLU A 152 -33.28 9.23 -22.47
CA GLU A 152 -32.74 10.25 -21.58
C GLU A 152 -33.86 10.73 -20.65
N GLY A 153 -33.80 10.30 -19.39
CA GLY A 153 -34.75 10.64 -18.33
C GLY A 153 -34.19 11.70 -17.39
N ARG A 154 -34.62 12.95 -17.60
CA ARG A 154 -34.32 14.17 -16.85
C ARG A 154 -35.12 14.25 -15.53
N ARG A 155 -34.47 14.62 -14.41
CA ARG A 155 -34.99 15.34 -13.21
C ARG A 155 -33.78 15.54 -12.27
N VAL A 156 -33.23 16.70 -11.91
CA VAL A 156 -33.71 18.05 -11.47
C VAL A 156 -34.54 18.04 -10.18
N MET A 157 -34.17 19.00 -9.30
CA MET A 157 -34.73 19.43 -8.00
C MET A 157 -34.00 18.81 -6.80
N GLY A 158 -33.10 19.53 -6.13
CA GLY A 158 -33.38 20.66 -5.22
C GLY A 158 -32.93 20.18 -3.83
N GLY A 159 -32.23 20.90 -2.96
CA GLY A 159 -32.18 22.32 -2.66
C GLY A 159 -32.22 22.43 -1.13
N ALA A 160 -31.53 23.45 -0.59
CA ALA A 160 -31.63 23.97 0.78
C ALA A 160 -31.08 23.07 1.92
N GLU A 161 -29.97 23.43 2.55
CA GLU A 161 -29.84 24.43 3.64
C GLU A 161 -30.24 23.88 5.01
N GLY A 162 -29.35 24.07 5.97
CA GLY A 162 -29.53 23.66 7.37
C GLY A 162 -28.24 23.82 8.17
N GLN A 163 -27.69 25.04 8.17
CA GLN A 163 -26.81 25.50 9.24
C GLN A 163 -27.66 25.63 10.51
N GLU A 164 -27.22 25.04 11.63
CA GLU A 164 -27.53 25.56 12.97
C GLU A 164 -26.57 24.92 14.00
N GLN A 165 -25.43 25.58 14.20
CA GLN A 165 -24.88 25.86 15.52
C GLN A 165 -25.28 27.32 15.81
N PRO A 166 -25.51 27.78 17.06
CA PRO A 166 -24.49 27.73 18.11
C PRO A 166 -24.99 27.70 19.58
N GLU A 167 -24.02 27.80 20.51
CA GLU A 167 -24.13 28.27 21.91
C GLU A 167 -24.67 27.26 22.95
N ARG A 168 -24.27 27.21 24.23
CA ARG A 168 -23.29 27.92 25.08
C ARG A 168 -23.21 27.16 26.42
N ASN A 169 -22.09 27.33 27.12
CA ASN A 169 -21.88 27.37 28.58
C ASN A 169 -22.61 26.39 29.52
N SER A 170 -21.81 25.64 30.29
CA SER A 170 -21.49 25.99 31.70
C SER A 170 -20.19 25.33 32.13
#